data_AF-A0A967D395-F1
#
_entry.id   AF-A0A967D395-F1
#
_cell.length_a   1.000
_cell.length_b   1.000
_cell.length_c   1.000
_cell.angle_alpha   90.00
_cell.angle_beta   90.00
_cell.angle_gamma   90.00
#
_symmetry.space_group_name_H-M   'P 1'
#
loop_
_entity.id
_entity.type
_entity.pdbx_description
1 polymer ?
#
loop_
_entity_poly.entity_id
_entity_poly.type
_entity_poly.pdbx_seq_one_letter_code
_entity_poly.pdbx_strand_id
1 'polypeptide(L)'
;MDAAAKRDLHDAIWRSSGGFDLVLAPVLIALLGLWIDSAAGTRPVFMLAFLAFGTVGAVLKVYYDYQRGMAEAAEHVAAVREEAAQLRAEAAELGARPVRDLTGEIDSMPLEGSES
;
A
#
# COMPACT_ATOMS: atom_id res chain seq x y z
N MET A 1 -7.01 -5.73 -28.57
CA MET A 1 -6.93 -5.31 -27.16
C MET A 1 -6.48 -3.85 -27.13
N ASP A 2 -7.24 -3.00 -26.45
CA ASP A 2 -6.98 -1.56 -26.32
C ASP A 2 -5.74 -1.26 -25.45
N ALA A 3 -5.08 -0.13 -25.70
CA ALA A 3 -3.85 0.27 -25.01
C ALA A 3 -4.08 0.62 -23.53
N ALA A 4 -5.26 1.16 -23.18
CA ALA A 4 -5.63 1.43 -21.80
C ALA A 4 -5.78 0.12 -21.01
N ALA A 5 -6.46 -0.88 -21.58
CA ALA A 5 -6.62 -2.20 -20.97
C ALA A 5 -5.28 -2.93 -20.72
N LYS A 6 -4.28 -2.73 -21.59
CA LYS A 6 -2.93 -3.24 -21.37
C LYS A 6 -2.21 -2.57 -20.21
N ARG A 7 -2.39 -1.25 -20.04
CA ARG A 7 -1.80 -0.47 -18.95
C ARG A 7 -2.42 -0.85 -17.60
N ASP A 8 -3.74 -0.93 -17.52
CA ASP A 8 -4.43 -1.33 -16.29
C ASP A 8 -4.05 -2.75 -15.88
N LEU A 9 -3.92 -3.66 -16.86
CA LEU A 9 -3.43 -5.02 -16.60
C LEU A 9 -1.99 -5.02 -16.08
N HIS A 10 -1.11 -4.21 -16.69
CA HIS A 10 0.27 -4.08 -16.25
C HIS A 10 0.34 -3.56 -14.81
N ASP A 11 -0.39 -2.49 -14.49
CA ASP A 11 -0.42 -1.89 -13.17
C ASP A 11 -1.04 -2.84 -12.12
N ALA A 12 -2.06 -3.62 -12.50
CA ALA A 12 -2.66 -4.64 -11.64
C ALA A 12 -1.69 -5.80 -11.34
N ILE A 13 -0.89 -6.22 -12.32
CA ILE A 13 0.14 -7.25 -12.12
C ILE A 13 1.23 -6.73 -11.17
N TRP A 14 1.71 -5.49 -11.36
CA TRP A 14 2.70 -4.88 -10.48
C TRP A 14 2.18 -4.67 -9.04
N ARG A 15 0.89 -4.34 -8.87
CA ARG A 15 0.26 -4.17 -7.55
C ARG A 15 0.04 -5.49 -6.79
N SER A 16 -0.20 -6.60 -7.49
CA SER A 16 -0.59 -7.88 -6.90
C SER A 16 0.58 -8.83 -6.58
N SER A 17 1.80 -8.49 -7.01
CA SER A 17 2.98 -9.35 -6.89
C SER A 17 3.53 -9.50 -5.46
N GLY A 18 3.06 -8.71 -4.49
CA GLY A 18 3.70 -8.56 -3.18
C GLY A 18 3.86 -9.86 -2.39
N GLY A 19 2.89 -10.77 -2.45
CA GLY A 19 2.95 -12.05 -1.73
C GLY A 19 3.84 -13.11 -2.39
N PHE A 20 3.98 -13.06 -3.71
CA PHE A 20 4.77 -14.05 -4.45
C PHE A 20 6.26 -13.86 -4.20
N ASP A 21 6.73 -12.60 -4.20
CA ASP A 21 8.14 -12.27 -3.95
C ASP A 21 8.59 -12.71 -2.54
N LEU A 22 7.68 -12.70 -1.57
CA LEU A 22 7.94 -13.10 -0.19
C LEU A 22 8.37 -14.57 -0.05
N VAL A 23 7.82 -15.43 -0.89
CA VAL A 23 8.10 -16.88 -0.87
C VAL A 23 9.13 -17.24 -1.94
N LEU A 24 9.07 -16.58 -3.11
CA LEU A 24 9.94 -16.90 -4.24
C LEU A 24 11.41 -16.65 -3.91
N ALA A 25 11.75 -15.50 -3.31
CA ALA A 25 13.13 -15.15 -2.98
C ALA A 25 13.80 -16.19 -2.03
N PRO A 26 13.21 -16.55 -0.87
CA PRO A 26 13.78 -17.58 -0.01
C PRO A 26 13.84 -18.96 -0.67
N VAL A 27 12.85 -19.32 -1.49
CA VAL A 27 12.86 -20.60 -2.22
C VAL A 27 14.01 -20.64 -3.24
N LEU A 28 14.22 -19.59 -4.03
CA LEU A 28 15.32 -19.52 -4.99
C LEU A 28 16.69 -19.60 -4.31
N ILE A 29 16.85 -18.88 -3.20
CA ILE A 29 18.08 -18.94 -2.39
C ILE A 29 18.29 -20.34 -1.80
N ALA A 30 17.25 -20.99 -1.28
CA ALA A 30 17.34 -22.36 -0.78
C ALA A 30 17.71 -23.37 -1.89
N LEU A 31 17.12 -23.23 -3.09
CA LEU A 31 17.46 -24.05 -4.26
C LEU A 31 18.91 -23.87 -4.69
N LEU A 32 19.44 -22.65 -4.61
CA LEU A 32 20.86 -22.38 -4.84
C LEU A 32 21.74 -23.11 -3.81
N GLY A 33 21.31 -23.13 -2.55
CA GLY A 33 22.00 -23.89 -1.48
C GLY A 33 22.00 -25.39 -1.75
N LEU A 34 20.86 -25.93 -2.20
CA LEU A 34 20.74 -27.35 -2.56
C LEU A 34 21.63 -27.72 -3.75
N TRP A 35 21.77 -26.83 -4.73
CA TRP A 35 22.67 -27.04 -5.87
C TRP A 35 24.14 -27.08 -5.42
N ILE A 36 24.54 -26.18 -4.51
CA ILE A 36 25.88 -26.19 -3.91
C ILE A 36 26.12 -27.46 -3.10
N ASP A 37 25.15 -27.85 -2.26
CA ASP A 37 25.23 -29.08 -1.47
C ASP A 37 25.42 -30.32 -2.37
N SER A 38 24.68 -30.38 -3.48
CA SER A 38 24.76 -31.47 -4.45
C SER A 38 26.11 -31.50 -5.20
N ALA A 39 26.71 -30.34 -5.48
CA ALA A 39 28.01 -30.27 -6.14
C ALA A 39 29.17 -30.60 -5.20
N ALA A 40 29.05 -30.24 -3.92
CA ALA A 40 30.07 -30.48 -2.90
C ALA A 40 29.95 -31.84 -2.20
N GLY A 41 28.88 -32.60 -2.45
CA GLY A 41 28.60 -33.88 -1.79
C GLY A 41 28.27 -33.74 -0.30
N THR A 42 27.91 -32.54 0.15
CA THR A 42 27.53 -32.28 1.54
C THR A 42 26.09 -32.72 1.77
N ARG A 43 25.77 -33.06 3.03
CA ARG A 43 24.37 -33.05 3.51
C ARG A 43 23.76 -31.66 3.27
N PRO A 44 22.42 -31.48 3.22
CA PRO A 44 21.75 -30.24 2.78
C PRO A 44 21.94 -29.07 3.77
N VAL A 45 23.18 -28.69 4.05
CA VAL A 45 23.56 -27.71 5.06
C VAL A 45 23.48 -26.31 4.47
N PHE A 46 23.98 -26.11 3.25
CA PHE A 46 23.88 -24.82 2.56
C PHE A 46 22.42 -24.49 2.25
N MET A 47 21.62 -25.46 1.82
CA MET A 47 20.18 -25.31 1.63
C MET A 47 19.49 -24.78 2.90
N LEU A 48 19.76 -25.38 4.07
CA LEU A 48 19.14 -24.97 5.33
C LEU A 48 19.61 -23.59 5.78
N ALA A 49 20.91 -23.30 5.67
CA ALA A 49 21.46 -21.98 5.99
C ALA A 49 20.86 -20.88 5.11
N PHE A 50 20.76 -21.14 3.82
CA PHE A 50 20.19 -20.22 2.83
C PHE A 50 18.68 -20.06 2.98
N LEU A 51 17.95 -21.13 3.29
CA LEU A 51 16.53 -21.05 3.60
C LEU A 51 16.28 -20.19 4.84
N ALA A 52 17.03 -20.40 5.91
CA ALA A 52 16.93 -19.59 7.13
C ALA A 52 17.24 -18.12 6.85
N PHE A 53 18.35 -17.85 6.14
CA PHE A 53 18.75 -16.49 5.77
C PHE A 53 17.69 -15.80 4.89
N GLY A 54 17.21 -16.47 3.85
CA GLY A 54 16.17 -15.95 2.96
C GLY A 54 14.87 -15.66 3.71
N THR A 55 14.48 -16.53 4.64
CA THR A 55 13.28 -16.34 5.46
C THR A 55 13.41 -15.11 6.36
N VAL A 56 14.56 -14.93 7.02
CA VAL A 56 14.82 -13.72 7.83
C VAL A 56 14.77 -12.46 6.96
N GLY A 57 15.39 -12.48 5.78
CA GLY A 57 15.34 -11.36 4.85
C GLY A 57 13.92 -11.02 4.39
N ALA A 58 13.10 -12.03 4.07
CA ALA A 58 11.70 -11.88 3.70
C ALA A 58 10.88 -11.23 4.83
N VAL A 59 11.06 -11.68 6.07
CA VAL A 59 10.40 -11.09 7.25
C VAL A 59 10.81 -9.63 7.46
N LEU A 60 12.11 -9.34 7.37
CA LEU A 60 12.62 -7.97 7.49
C LEU A 60 12.04 -7.05 6.41
N LYS A 61 11.94 -7.54 5.17
CA LYS A 61 11.32 -6.80 4.06
C LYS A 61 9.88 -6.40 4.41
N VAL A 62 9.05 -7.35 4.83
CA VAL A 62 7.66 -7.07 5.23
C VAL A 62 7.59 -6.03 6.34
N TYR A 63 8.46 -6.17 7.34
CA TYR A 63 8.50 -5.24 8.47
C TYR A 63 8.84 -3.80 8.02
N TYR A 64 9.84 -3.63 7.17
CA TYR A 64 10.25 -2.31 6.70
C TYR A 64 9.27 -1.72 5.68
N ASP A 65 8.69 -2.52 4.79
CA ASP A 65 7.66 -2.06 3.86
C ASP A 65 6.42 -1.58 4.60
N TYR A 66 6.03 -2.29 5.67
CA TYR A 66 4.94 -1.86 6.55
C TYR A 66 5.24 -0.51 7.21
N GLN A 67 6.45 -0.35 7.79
CA GLN A 67 6.85 0.92 8.40
C GLN A 67 6.85 2.09 7.40
N ARG A 68 7.34 1.87 6.18
CA ARG A 68 7.34 2.87 5.11
C ARG A 68 5.92 3.25 4.71
N GLY A 69 5.04 2.26 4.52
CA GLY A 69 3.64 2.51 4.20
C GLY A 69 2.89 3.29 5.29
N MET A 70 3.20 3.05 6.56
CA MET A 70 2.64 3.83 7.67
C MET A 70 3.13 5.27 7.70
N ALA A 71 4.41 5.52 7.38
CA ALA A 71 4.95 6.87 7.30
C ALA A 71 4.28 7.68 6.17
N GLU A 72 4.16 7.08 4.98
CA GLU A 72 3.48 7.70 3.83
C GLU A 72 1.99 7.97 4.11
N ALA A 73 1.30 7.02 4.75
CA ALA A 73 -0.09 7.19 5.15
C ALA A 73 -0.25 8.29 6.21
N ALA A 74 0.68 8.40 7.15
CA ALA A 74 0.65 9.43 8.19
C ALA A 74 0.81 10.83 7.59
N GLU A 75 1.69 11.01 6.60
CA GLU A 75 1.83 12.27 5.87
C GLU A 75 0.55 12.64 5.12
N HIS A 76 -0.08 11.67 4.43
CA HIS A 76 -1.32 11.93 3.71
C HIS A 76 -2.48 12.29 4.67
N VAL A 77 -2.59 11.60 5.80
CA VAL A 77 -3.59 11.93 6.83
C VAL A 77 -3.33 13.30 7.44
N ALA A 78 -2.06 13.69 7.64
CA ALA A 78 -1.71 15.02 8.13
C ALA A 78 -2.14 16.12 7.15
N ALA A 79 -1.84 15.96 5.85
CA ALA A 79 -2.25 16.89 4.81
C ALA A 79 -3.78 17.04 4.74
N VAL A 80 -4.51 15.92 4.71
CA VAL A 80 -5.99 15.93 4.71
C VAL A 80 -6.56 16.57 5.98
N ARG A 81 -5.89 16.39 7.13
CA ARG A 81 -6.31 16.99 8.40
C ARG A 81 -6.13 18.51 8.40
N GLU A 82 -5.07 19.01 7.79
CA GLU A 82 -4.83 20.45 7.63
C GLU A 82 -5.87 21.09 6.71
N GLU A 83 -6.13 20.49 5.55
CA GLU A 83 -7.19 20.93 4.64
C GLU A 83 -8.56 20.92 5.33
N ALA A 84 -8.89 19.84 6.04
CA ALA A 84 -10.14 19.75 6.80
C ALA A 84 -10.22 20.78 7.94
N ALA A 85 -9.09 21.22 8.51
CA ALA A 85 -9.09 22.28 9.52
C ALA A 85 -9.32 23.66 8.89
N GLN A 86 -8.76 23.91 7.70
CA GLN A 86 -8.97 25.15 6.95
C GLN A 86 -10.44 25.29 6.52
N LEU A 87 -11.01 24.25 5.94
CA LEU A 87 -12.41 24.22 5.54
C LEU A 87 -13.37 24.42 6.74
N ARG A 88 -13.02 23.89 7.91
CA ARG A 88 -13.79 24.10 9.15
C ARG A 88 -13.69 25.54 9.65
N ALA A 89 -12.53 26.17 9.52
CA ALA A 89 -12.35 27.58 9.90
C ALA A 89 -13.16 28.50 8.97
N GLU A 90 -13.07 28.27 7.66
CA GLU A 90 -13.85 29.01 6.65
C GLU A 90 -15.36 28.84 6.84
N ALA A 91 -15.83 27.60 7.10
CA ALA A 91 -17.24 27.34 7.38
C ALA A 91 -17.73 28.01 8.66
N ALA A 92 -16.88 28.11 9.69
CA ALA A 92 -17.20 28.82 10.93
C ALA A 92 -17.31 30.34 10.72
N GLU A 93 -16.45 30.92 9.88
CA GLU A 93 -16.53 32.35 9.51
C GLU A 93 -17.79 32.67 8.69
N LEU A 94 -18.22 31.76 7.81
CA LEU A 94 -19.46 31.88 7.04
C LEU A 94 -20.73 31.62 7.88
N GLY A 95 -20.60 31.30 9.17
CA GLY A 95 -21.74 30.96 10.05
C GLY A 95 -22.43 29.65 9.66
N ALA A 96 -21.82 28.85 8.78
CA ALA A 96 -22.35 27.58 8.32
C ALA A 96 -22.23 26.53 9.44
N ARG A 97 -23.36 25.96 9.86
CA ARG A 97 -23.34 24.84 10.81
C ARG A 97 -22.78 23.59 10.12
N PRO A 98 -21.93 22.79 10.79
CA PRO A 98 -21.45 21.55 10.22
C PRO A 98 -22.64 20.59 10.01
N VAL A 99 -23.12 20.49 8.77
CA VAL A 99 -24.06 19.45 8.38
C VAL A 99 -23.26 18.16 8.37
N ARG A 100 -23.56 17.26 9.31
CA ARG A 100 -23.02 15.90 9.27
C ARG A 100 -23.76 15.17 8.16
N ASP A 101 -23.36 15.41 6.93
CA ASP A 101 -23.86 14.66 5.80
C ASP A 101 -23.30 13.23 5.92
N LEU A 102 -24.20 12.29 6.22
CA LEU A 102 -23.87 10.88 6.38
C LEU A 102 -23.70 10.19 5.01
N THR A 103 -23.82 10.92 3.90
CA THR A 103 -24.01 10.34 2.57
C THR A 103 -23.02 10.80 1.49
N GLY A 104 -22.10 11.73 1.77
CA GLY A 104 -20.92 11.94 0.91
C GLY A 104 -21.22 12.32 -0.54
N GLU A 105 -22.37 12.95 -0.81
CA GLU A 105 -22.74 13.42 -2.15
C GLU A 105 -23.21 14.86 -2.02
N ILE A 106 -22.36 15.79 -2.45
CA ILE A 106 -22.66 17.22 -2.44
C ILE A 106 -23.63 17.50 -3.60
N ASP A 107 -24.93 17.43 -3.33
CA ASP A 107 -25.93 18.00 -4.24
C ASP A 107 -26.15 19.48 -3.89
N SER A 108 -25.68 20.36 -4.76
CA SER A 108 -25.85 21.81 -4.65
C SER A 108 -27.24 22.23 -5.11
N MET A 109 -28.18 22.42 -4.17
CA MET A 109 -29.46 23.08 -4.47
C MET A 109 -29.32 24.61 -4.29
N PRO A 110 -29.67 25.42 -5.30
CA PRO A 110 -29.69 26.87 -5.18
C PRO A 110 -30.87 27.29 -4.31
N LEU A 111 -30.66 28.31 -3.46
CA LEU A 111 -31.72 28.94 -2.69
C LEU A 111 -32.69 29.64 -3.65
N GLU A 112 -33.82 29.00 -3.96
CA GLU A 112 -34.94 29.68 -4.60
C GLU A 112 -35.46 30.79 -3.68
N GLY A 113 -35.70 31.95 -4.29
CA GLY A 113 -36.03 33.20 -3.64
C GLY A 113 -37.30 33.11 -2.80
N SER A 114 -37.20 33.66 -1.60
CA SER A 114 -38.36 34.11 -0.82
C SER A 114 -38.69 35.53 -1.26
N GLU A 115 -39.60 35.68 -2.21
CA GLU A 115 -40.29 36.94 -2.49
C GLU A 115 -41.07 37.42 -1.26
N SER A 116 -41.06 38.72 -1.01
CA SER A 116 -42.08 39.47 -0.28
C SER A 116 -42.10 40.91 -0.77
#